data_AF-A0A351KHX9-F1
#
_entry.id   AF-A0A351KHX9-F1
#
_cell.length_a   1.000
_cell.length_b   1.000
_cell.length_c   1.000
_cell.angle_alpha   90.00
_cell.angle_beta   90.00
_cell.angle_gamma   90.00
#
_symmetry.space_group_name_H-M   'P 1'
#
loop_
_entity.id
_entity.type
_entity.pdbx_description
1 polymer ?
#
loop_
_entity_poly.entity_id
_entity_poly.type
_entity_poly.pdbx_seq_one_letter_code
_entity_poly.pdbx_strand_id
1 'polypeptide(L)'
;MELNVVDLNHYKFKKAQKEEDPYHNLYYKNKKQRLDFEEEEIKILLDFFDECTEFLKKGEIGLIEQNELELVDNDRKFIAEYQRIKRLIEYNVEIHKEYVMLDYEDVSFLFSEIQVHNFSLDNEIEQKRLQKYRTIMEKLDKILAYDEKPFI
;
A
#
# COMPACT_ATOMS: atom_id res chain seq x y z
N MET A 1 17.00 16.18 63.65
CA MET A 1 16.54 16.91 62.45
C MET A 1 16.53 15.91 61.32
N GLU A 2 15.32 15.56 60.90
CA GLU A 2 15.04 14.43 60.01
C GLU A 2 15.55 14.72 58.60
N LEU A 3 16.29 13.74 58.06
CA LEU A 3 16.73 13.69 56.69
C LEU A 3 15.50 13.50 55.80
N ASN A 4 15.20 14.50 54.97
CA ASN A 4 14.23 14.37 53.88
C ASN A 4 14.74 13.31 52.89
N VAL A 5 14.33 12.06 53.09
CA VAL A 5 14.41 11.01 52.09
C VAL A 5 13.32 11.30 51.07
N VAL A 6 13.66 12.06 50.03
CA VAL A 6 12.79 12.20 48.86
C VAL A 6 12.98 10.96 48.01
N ASP A 7 11.88 10.23 47.86
CA ASP A 7 11.74 8.95 47.18
C ASP A 7 12.36 8.95 45.76
N LEU A 8 13.33 8.06 45.53
CA LEU A 8 14.01 7.80 44.24
C LEU A 8 13.05 7.26 43.16
N ASN A 9 11.78 7.00 43.47
CA ASN A 9 10.78 6.59 42.50
C ASN A 9 10.34 7.69 41.51
N HIS A 10 10.61 8.97 41.80
CA HIS A 10 10.26 10.06 40.87
C HIS A 10 11.27 10.32 39.75
N TYR A 11 12.46 9.70 39.79
CA TYR A 11 13.49 9.87 38.75
C TYR A 11 13.51 8.75 37.70
N LYS A 12 12.58 7.78 37.79
CA LYS A 12 12.46 6.68 36.81
C LYS A 12 11.33 6.84 35.80
N PHE A 13 10.59 7.96 35.81
CA PHE A 13 9.42 8.16 34.94
C PHE A 13 9.56 9.27 33.89
N LYS A 14 10.77 9.69 33.52
CA LYS A 14 10.97 10.67 32.42
C LYS A 14 12.18 10.39 31.52
N LYS A 15 12.54 9.12 31.31
CA LYS A 15 13.49 8.76 30.25
C LYS A 15 13.30 7.35 29.70
N ALA A 16 12.05 6.97 29.48
CA ALA A 16 11.70 6.08 28.37
C ALA A 16 11.16 6.97 27.25
N GLN A 17 12.03 7.86 26.73
CA GLN A 17 11.86 8.25 25.33
C GLN A 17 12.03 6.95 24.58
N LYS A 18 10.95 6.46 23.96
CA LYS A 18 11.01 5.44 22.94
C LYS A 18 12.05 5.92 21.92
N GLU A 19 13.25 5.38 21.99
CA GLU A 19 14.04 5.19 20.80
C GLU A 19 13.19 4.22 19.98
N GLU A 20 12.42 4.77 19.04
CA GLU A 20 11.88 3.96 17.95
C GLU A 20 13.07 3.23 17.34
N ASP A 21 13.04 1.90 17.41
CA ASP A 21 14.10 1.08 16.86
C ASP A 21 14.22 1.43 15.36
N PRO A 22 15.32 2.06 14.91
CA PRO A 22 15.47 2.46 13.52
C PRO A 22 15.52 1.24 12.57
N TYR A 23 15.65 0.03 13.13
CA TYR A 23 15.59 -1.21 12.39
C TYR A 23 14.16 -1.78 12.25
N HIS A 24 13.17 -1.27 12.99
CA HIS A 24 11.80 -1.77 12.90
C HIS A 24 11.16 -1.46 11.54
N ASN A 25 11.29 -0.22 11.06
CA ASN A 25 10.89 0.16 9.69
C ASN A 25 11.70 -0.56 8.61
N LEU A 26 12.97 -0.90 8.88
CA LEU A 26 13.79 -1.69 7.96
C LEU A 26 13.40 -3.18 7.92
N TYR A 27 12.85 -3.72 9.01
CA TYR A 27 12.47 -5.12 9.13
C TYR A 27 11.28 -5.47 8.22
N TYR A 28 10.29 -4.56 8.10
CA TYR A 28 9.10 -4.77 7.26
C TYR A 28 9.33 -4.54 5.77
N LYS A 29 10.27 -3.65 5.40
CA LYS A 29 10.64 -3.37 4.00
C LYS A 29 11.11 -4.60 3.21
N ASN A 30 11.53 -5.67 3.88
CA ASN A 30 12.11 -6.85 3.22
C ASN A 30 11.27 -8.12 3.35
N LYS A 31 10.08 -8.08 4.00
CA LYS A 31 9.26 -9.27 4.19
C LYS A 31 8.13 -9.34 3.16
N LYS A 32 8.30 -10.21 2.17
CA LYS A 32 7.24 -10.53 1.21
C LYS A 32 6.13 -11.36 1.86
N GLN A 33 4.90 -11.03 1.52
CA GLN A 33 3.66 -11.67 1.95
C GLN A 33 3.05 -12.46 0.80
N ARG A 34 2.55 -13.66 1.11
CA ARG A 34 1.87 -14.52 0.15
C ARG A 34 0.42 -14.07 0.01
N LEU A 35 0.01 -13.78 -1.22
CA LEU A 35 -1.36 -13.50 -1.62
C LEU A 35 -1.82 -14.56 -2.61
N ASP A 36 -2.81 -15.34 -2.21
CA ASP A 36 -3.45 -16.33 -3.08
C ASP A 36 -4.53 -15.63 -3.91
N PHE A 37 -4.25 -15.32 -5.17
CA PHE A 37 -5.21 -14.75 -6.11
C PHE A 37 -5.74 -15.81 -7.06
N GLU A 38 -7.03 -15.75 -7.35
CA GLU A 38 -7.67 -16.52 -8.41
C GLU A 38 -7.28 -15.94 -9.79
N GLU A 39 -7.38 -16.75 -10.85
CA GLU A 39 -7.03 -16.31 -12.21
C GLU A 39 -7.81 -15.06 -12.64
N GLU A 40 -9.10 -14.97 -12.30
CA GLU A 40 -9.91 -13.81 -12.59
C GLU A 40 -9.47 -12.57 -11.80
N GLU A 41 -9.02 -12.73 -10.56
CA GLU A 41 -8.49 -11.63 -9.76
C GLU A 41 -7.15 -11.11 -10.30
N ILE A 42 -6.29 -12.02 -10.76
CA ILE A 42 -5.05 -11.64 -11.46
C ILE A 42 -5.40 -10.83 -12.70
N LYS A 43 -6.35 -11.28 -13.51
CA LYS A 43 -6.78 -10.55 -14.71
C LYS A 43 -7.33 -9.16 -14.35
N ILE A 44 -8.18 -9.06 -13.33
CA ILE A 44 -8.71 -7.79 -12.83
C ILE A 44 -7.58 -6.84 -12.41
N LEU A 45 -6.54 -7.35 -11.74
CA LEU A 45 -5.37 -6.55 -11.34
C LEU A 45 -4.55 -6.09 -12.54
N LEU A 46 -4.30 -6.96 -13.52
CA LEU A 46 -3.56 -6.60 -14.73
C LEU A 46 -4.30 -5.52 -15.54
N ASP A 47 -5.62 -5.69 -15.72
CA ASP A 47 -6.48 -4.71 -16.38
C ASP A 47 -6.47 -3.38 -15.61
N PHE A 48 -6.53 -3.42 -14.27
CA PHE A 48 -6.45 -2.23 -13.43
C PHE A 48 -5.16 -1.42 -13.65
N PHE A 49 -4.00 -2.07 -13.74
CA PHE A 49 -2.74 -1.35 -13.98
C PHE A 49 -2.69 -0.71 -15.37
N ASP A 50 -3.26 -1.38 -16.37
CA ASP A 50 -3.34 -0.85 -17.73
C ASP A 50 -4.28 0.35 -17.80
N GLU A 51 -5.46 0.25 -17.18
CA GLU A 51 -6.43 1.34 -17.07
C GLU A 51 -5.82 2.58 -16.40
N CYS A 52 -5.14 2.41 -15.25
CA CYS A 52 -4.51 3.52 -14.54
C CYS A 52 -3.34 4.14 -15.31
N THR A 53 -2.51 3.30 -15.94
CA THR A 53 -1.39 3.78 -16.77
C THR A 53 -1.89 4.57 -17.98
N GLU A 54 -2.94 4.11 -18.65
CA GLU A 54 -3.52 4.80 -19.79
C GLU A 54 -4.17 6.13 -19.37
N PHE A 55 -4.87 6.14 -18.23
CA PHE A 55 -5.47 7.33 -17.67
C PHE A 55 -4.43 8.44 -17.42
N LEU A 56 -3.34 8.12 -16.71
CA LEU A 56 -2.29 9.09 -16.40
C LEU A 56 -1.58 9.60 -17.67
N LYS A 57 -1.29 8.71 -18.63
CA LYS A 57 -0.69 9.10 -19.91
C LYS A 57 -1.56 10.06 -20.72
N LYS A 58 -2.89 9.90 -20.67
CA LYS A 58 -3.82 10.83 -21.32
C LYS A 58 -3.85 12.19 -20.63
N GLY A 59 -3.75 12.20 -19.30
CA GLY A 59 -3.68 13.43 -18.49
C GLY A 59 -2.39 14.22 -18.71
N GLU A 60 -1.28 13.53 -18.93
CA GLU A 60 0.06 14.13 -19.07
C GLU A 60 0.11 15.26 -20.11
N ILE A 61 -0.55 15.10 -21.27
CA ILE A 61 -0.56 16.11 -22.34
C ILE A 61 -1.17 17.43 -21.83
N GLY A 62 -2.32 17.35 -21.13
CA GLY A 62 -3.00 18.53 -20.60
C GLY A 62 -2.19 19.22 -19.51
N LEU A 63 -1.47 18.46 -18.68
CA LEU A 63 -0.59 19.00 -17.64
C LEU A 63 0.63 19.71 -18.23
N ILE A 64 1.23 19.16 -19.28
CA ILE A 64 2.33 19.80 -20.01
C ILE A 64 1.87 21.13 -20.60
N GLU A 65 0.70 21.16 -21.25
CA GLU A 65 0.12 22.39 -21.82
C GLU A 65 -0.17 23.45 -20.75
N GLN A 66 -0.52 23.03 -19.54
CA GLN A 66 -0.75 23.90 -18.38
C GLN A 66 0.53 24.30 -17.62
N ASN A 67 1.70 23.82 -18.05
CA ASN A 67 3.00 24.03 -17.41
C ASN A 67 3.07 23.46 -15.97
N GLU A 68 2.31 22.41 -15.69
CA GLU A 68 2.23 21.71 -14.39
C GLU A 68 3.26 20.57 -14.32
N LEU A 69 4.54 20.89 -14.46
CA LEU A 69 5.61 19.90 -14.61
C LEU A 69 5.81 18.99 -13.37
N GLU A 70 5.55 19.49 -12.17
CA GLU A 70 5.63 18.69 -10.94
C GLU A 70 4.57 17.57 -10.93
N LEU A 71 3.38 17.85 -11.45
CA LEU A 71 2.31 16.86 -11.56
C LEU A 71 2.65 15.81 -12.63
N VAL A 72 3.23 16.24 -13.76
CA VAL A 72 3.75 15.31 -14.79
C VAL A 72 4.80 14.36 -14.21
N ASP A 73 5.73 14.86 -13.40
CA ASP A 73 6.76 14.03 -12.78
C ASP A 73 6.17 13.05 -11.75
N ASN A 74 5.12 13.46 -11.03
CA ASN A 74 4.41 12.56 -10.12
C ASN A 74 3.64 11.47 -10.88
N ASP A 75 2.90 11.82 -11.92
CA ASP A 75 2.18 10.86 -12.77
C ASP A 75 3.14 9.81 -13.35
N ARG A 76 4.30 10.24 -13.83
CA ARG A 76 5.34 9.33 -14.35
C ARG A 76 5.90 8.40 -13.27
N LYS A 77 6.04 8.85 -12.02
CA LYS A 77 6.41 7.97 -10.89
C LYS A 77 5.33 6.95 -10.60
N PHE A 78 4.05 7.35 -10.56
CA PHE A 78 2.93 6.42 -10.38
C PHE A 78 2.88 5.38 -11.50
N ILE A 79 3.04 5.79 -12.76
CA ILE A 79 3.14 4.87 -13.90
C ILE A 79 4.28 3.87 -13.70
N ALA A 80 5.46 4.32 -13.24
CA ALA A 80 6.59 3.43 -12.98
C ALA A 80 6.29 2.41 -11.88
N GLU A 81 5.61 2.83 -10.80
CA GLU A 81 5.19 1.93 -9.70
C GLU A 81 4.14 0.92 -10.17
N TYR A 82 3.09 1.35 -10.90
CA TYR A 82 2.12 0.43 -11.49
C TYR A 82 2.80 -0.63 -12.36
N GLN A 83 3.73 -0.23 -13.23
CA GLN A 83 4.45 -1.15 -14.09
C GLN A 83 5.39 -2.09 -13.30
N ARG A 84 5.98 -1.61 -12.20
CA ARG A 84 6.83 -2.43 -11.33
C ARG A 84 6.01 -3.53 -10.66
N ILE A 85 4.88 -3.19 -10.05
CA ILE A 85 4.01 -4.16 -9.38
C ILE A 85 3.35 -5.11 -10.37
N LYS A 86 2.89 -4.61 -11.54
CA LYS A 86 2.36 -5.45 -12.61
C LYS A 86 3.35 -6.54 -13.02
N ARG A 87 4.60 -6.16 -13.32
CA ARG A 87 5.67 -7.11 -13.66
C ARG A 87 5.95 -8.10 -12.53
N LEU A 88 5.87 -7.66 -11.28
CA LEU A 88 6.05 -8.54 -10.13
C LEU A 88 4.94 -9.59 -10.05
N ILE A 89 3.68 -9.20 -10.25
CA ILE A 89 2.54 -10.12 -10.30
C ILE A 89 2.71 -11.12 -11.44
N GLU A 90 2.97 -10.66 -12.67
CA GLU A 90 3.19 -11.51 -13.84
C GLU A 90 4.30 -12.54 -13.60
N TYR A 91 5.43 -12.10 -13.07
CA TYR A 91 6.57 -12.96 -12.73
C TYR A 91 6.22 -14.02 -11.67
N ASN A 92 5.49 -13.64 -10.62
CA ASN A 92 5.08 -14.59 -9.59
C ASN A 92 4.09 -15.62 -10.12
N VAL A 93 3.14 -15.22 -10.96
CA VAL A 93 2.18 -16.14 -11.59
C VAL A 93 2.89 -17.14 -12.49
N GLU A 94 3.90 -16.70 -13.25
CA GLU A 94 4.70 -17.60 -14.08
C GLU A 94 5.43 -18.67 -13.26
N ILE A 95 6.01 -18.29 -12.12
CA ILE A 95 6.86 -19.18 -11.30
C ILE A 95 6.04 -20.04 -10.35
N HIS A 96 5.11 -19.43 -9.63
CA HIS A 96 4.42 -20.05 -8.51
C HIS A 96 3.03 -20.57 -8.90
N LYS A 97 2.42 -20.03 -9.97
CA LYS A 97 1.07 -20.33 -10.50
C LYS A 97 -0.09 -20.09 -9.54
N GLU A 98 0.11 -20.29 -8.24
CA GLU A 98 -0.95 -20.35 -7.23
C GLU A 98 -0.96 -19.10 -6.31
N TYR A 99 0.12 -18.31 -6.30
CA TYR A 99 0.22 -17.14 -5.42
C TYR A 99 1.18 -16.08 -5.91
N VAL A 100 1.02 -14.86 -5.39
CA VAL A 100 1.91 -13.72 -5.59
C VAL A 100 2.59 -13.35 -4.28
N MET A 101 3.89 -13.08 -4.33
CA MET A 101 4.67 -12.54 -3.21
C MET A 101 4.89 -11.04 -3.40
N LEU A 102 4.19 -10.23 -2.60
CA LEU A 102 4.31 -8.76 -2.56
C LEU A 102 4.86 -8.32 -1.21
N ASP A 103 5.68 -7.27 -1.18
CA ASP A 103 6.07 -6.67 0.11
C ASP A 103 4.92 -5.83 0.69
N TYR A 104 5.08 -5.36 1.93
CA TYR A 104 4.04 -4.57 2.59
C TYR A 104 3.77 -3.24 1.85
N GLU A 105 4.79 -2.62 1.28
CA GLU A 105 4.67 -1.34 0.56
C GLU A 105 3.89 -1.53 -0.74
N ASP A 106 4.13 -2.62 -1.47
CA ASP A 106 3.38 -3.06 -2.65
C ASP A 106 1.90 -3.27 -2.32
N VAL A 107 1.60 -3.96 -1.21
CA VAL A 107 0.23 -4.23 -0.76
C VAL A 107 -0.47 -2.94 -0.36
N SER A 108 0.22 -2.08 0.40
CA SER A 108 -0.33 -0.79 0.85
C SER A 108 -0.60 0.16 -0.31
N PHE A 109 0.33 0.23 -1.28
CA PHE A 109 0.14 0.96 -2.52
C PHE A 109 -1.07 0.43 -3.28
N LEU A 110 -1.12 -0.88 -3.56
CA LEU A 110 -2.20 -1.48 -4.34
C LEU A 110 -3.58 -1.26 -3.69
N PHE A 111 -3.66 -1.42 -2.37
CA PHE A 111 -4.90 -1.19 -1.63
C PHE A 111 -5.38 0.26 -1.76
N SER A 112 -4.48 1.22 -1.56
CA SER A 112 -4.80 2.64 -1.63
C SER A 112 -5.26 3.04 -3.04
N GLU A 113 -4.56 2.56 -4.06
CA GLU A 113 -4.86 2.87 -5.45
C GLU A 113 -6.19 2.27 -5.91
N ILE A 114 -6.52 1.05 -5.47
CA ILE A 114 -7.84 0.46 -5.73
C ILE A 114 -8.95 1.25 -5.00
N GLN A 115 -8.72 1.71 -3.76
CA GLN A 115 -9.70 2.56 -3.07
C GLN A 115 -9.99 3.85 -3.83
N VAL A 116 -8.93 4.55 -4.27
CA VAL A 116 -9.06 5.78 -5.05
C VAL A 116 -9.77 5.51 -6.37
N HIS A 117 -9.44 4.41 -7.05
CA HIS A 117 -10.08 4.03 -8.31
C HIS A 117 -11.56 3.67 -8.14
N ASN A 118 -11.95 3.08 -7.01
CA ASN A 118 -13.34 2.75 -6.72
C ASN A 118 -14.22 3.98 -6.50
N PHE A 119 -13.63 5.08 -6.04
CA PHE A 119 -14.36 6.33 -5.84
C PHE A 119 -14.95 6.86 -7.14
N SER A 120 -16.24 7.15 -7.13
CA SER A 120 -16.96 7.77 -8.23
C SER A 120 -18.05 8.68 -7.66
N LEU A 121 -18.37 9.77 -8.37
CA LEU A 121 -19.54 10.59 -8.06
C LEU A 121 -20.86 9.90 -8.50
N ASP A 122 -20.76 8.83 -9.27
CA ASP A 122 -21.88 7.98 -9.68
C ASP A 122 -21.90 6.70 -8.81
N ASN A 123 -22.92 6.61 -7.94
CA ASN A 123 -23.11 5.49 -7.02
C ASN A 123 -23.24 4.14 -7.74
N GLU A 124 -23.84 4.06 -8.93
CA GLU A 124 -23.96 2.78 -9.63
C GLU A 124 -22.61 2.29 -10.14
N ILE A 125 -21.78 3.21 -10.62
CA ILE A 125 -20.41 2.92 -11.06
C ILE A 125 -19.54 2.53 -9.87
N GLU A 126 -19.64 3.27 -8.77
CA GLU A 126 -18.92 2.98 -7.51
C GLU A 126 -19.27 1.58 -7.00
N GLN A 127 -20.56 1.23 -6.89
CA GLN A 127 -20.99 -0.09 -6.42
C GLN A 127 -20.50 -1.23 -7.33
N LYS A 128 -20.53 -1.03 -8.65
CA LYS A 128 -19.98 -2.02 -9.60
C LYS A 128 -18.48 -2.21 -9.40
N ARG A 129 -17.72 -1.13 -9.17
CA ARG A 129 -16.28 -1.20 -8.91
C ARG A 129 -15.97 -1.86 -7.58
N LEU A 130 -16.66 -1.46 -6.50
CA LEU A 130 -16.52 -2.08 -5.18
C LEU A 130 -16.77 -3.60 -5.26
N GLN A 131 -17.77 -4.04 -6.02
CA GLN A 131 -18.03 -5.46 -6.22
C GLN A 131 -16.94 -6.15 -7.06
N LYS A 132 -16.43 -5.49 -8.11
CA LYS A 132 -15.32 -6.00 -8.97
C LYS A 132 -14.06 -6.26 -8.14
N TYR A 133 -13.69 -5.36 -7.23
CA TYR A 133 -12.45 -5.45 -6.45
C TYR A 133 -12.61 -6.05 -5.06
N ARG A 134 -13.82 -6.45 -4.66
CA ARG A 134 -14.13 -6.84 -3.28
C ARG A 134 -13.18 -7.90 -2.70
N THR A 135 -13.01 -9.02 -3.39
CA THR A 135 -12.23 -10.15 -2.88
C THR A 135 -10.72 -9.85 -2.85
N ILE A 136 -10.24 -9.08 -3.83
CA ILE A 136 -8.88 -8.55 -3.85
C ILE A 136 -8.66 -7.66 -2.63
N MET A 137 -9.55 -6.70 -2.41
CA MET A 137 -9.49 -5.77 -1.28
C MET A 137 -9.53 -6.48 0.06
N GLU A 138 -10.38 -7.51 0.22
CA GLU A 138 -10.43 -8.33 1.44
C GLU A 138 -9.11 -9.09 1.69
N LYS A 139 -8.37 -9.50 0.64
CA LYS A 139 -7.06 -10.16 0.77
C LYS A 139 -5.96 -9.18 1.14
N LEU A 140 -5.95 -8.01 0.52
CA LEU A 140 -5.01 -6.94 0.84
C LEU A 140 -5.24 -6.42 2.27
N ASP A 141 -6.50 -6.17 2.63
CA ASP A 141 -6.90 -5.72 3.97
C ASP A 141 -6.46 -6.70 5.05
N LYS A 142 -6.58 -8.01 4.83
CA LYS A 142 -6.06 -9.01 5.78
C LYS A 142 -4.57 -8.84 6.04
N ILE A 143 -3.76 -8.62 5.00
CA ILE A 143 -2.31 -8.42 5.14
C ILE A 143 -2.02 -7.12 5.90
N LEU A 144 -2.78 -6.05 5.61
CA LEU A 144 -2.64 -4.76 6.28
C LEU A 144 -3.13 -4.80 7.74
N ALA A 145 -4.18 -5.56 8.04
CA ALA A 145 -4.76 -5.71 9.38
C ALA A 145 -3.89 -6.58 10.32
N TYR A 146 -3.04 -7.46 9.79
CA TYR A 146 -2.05 -8.19 10.60
C TYR A 146 -1.00 -7.27 11.26
N ASP A 147 -1.03 -5.96 10.98
CA ASP A 147 -0.30 -4.90 11.68
C ASP A 147 -0.89 -4.61 13.09
N GLU A 148 -2.13 -5.02 13.38
CA GLU A 148 -2.73 -4.94 14.73
C GLU A 148 -2.33 -6.10 15.66
N LYS A 149 -1.05 -6.50 15.70
CA LYS A 149 -0.60 -7.31 16.85
C LYS A 149 -0.79 -6.48 18.13
N PRO A 150 -1.35 -7.07 19.21
CA PRO A 150 -1.77 -6.31 20.38
C PRO A 150 -0.59 -5.52 20.95
N PHE A 151 -0.85 -4.31 21.43
CA PHE A 151 0.00 -3.64 22.40
C PHE A 151 0.23 -4.61 23.56
N ILE A 152 1.36 -5.33 23.56
CA ILE A 152 1.83 -6.09 24.72
C ILE A 152 2.50 -5.09 25.66
#